data_AF-L5LW66-F1
#
_entry.id   AF-L5LW66-F1
#
_cell.length_a   1.000
_cell.length_b   1.000
_cell.length_c   1.000
_cell.angle_alpha   90.00
_cell.angle_beta   90.00
_cell.angle_gamma   90.00
#
_symmetry.space_group_name_H-M   'P 1'
#
loop_
_entity.id
_entity.type
_entity.pdbx_description
1 polymer ?
#
loop_
_entity_poly.entity_id
_entity_poly.type
_entity_poly.pdbx_seq_one_letter_code
_entity_poly.pdbx_strand_id
1 'polypeptide(L)'
;MTRVAAGEQSLWERERGVALVRTLGLGPVAVGVGEQLAETGGVSLFGLSALLLPGNFESHLELVKSLSLGPVLIHSAKFALAFPLMYHTWNGIRHLMWDLGKGLKVPQLYQSGVAVLLLTVLSSVGLAAM
;
A
#
# COMPACT_ATOMS: atom_id res chain seq x y z
N MET A 1 38.80 -4.65 38.26
CA MET A 1 37.99 -3.56 37.65
C MET A 1 37.59 -3.83 36.19
N THR A 2 37.87 -5.01 35.60
CA THR A 2 37.65 -5.28 34.16
C THR A 2 36.34 -5.99 33.79
N ARG A 3 35.57 -6.51 34.76
CA ARG A 3 34.31 -7.25 34.47
C ARG A 3 33.06 -6.37 34.30
N VAL A 4 33.09 -5.12 34.80
CA VAL A 4 31.94 -4.20 34.71
C VAL A 4 31.82 -3.62 33.29
N ALA A 5 32.95 -3.23 32.68
CA ALA A 5 32.98 -2.65 31.33
C ALA A 5 32.50 -3.61 30.22
N ALA A 6 32.75 -4.92 30.36
CA ALA A 6 32.28 -5.91 29.40
C ALA A 6 30.76 -6.14 29.46
N GLY A 7 30.16 -5.99 30.65
CA GLY A 7 28.71 -6.09 30.84
C GLY A 7 27.97 -4.92 30.20
N GLU A 8 28.49 -3.70 30.39
CA GLU A 8 27.95 -2.47 29.80
C GLU A 8 28.03 -2.45 28.28
N GLN A 9 29.14 -2.92 27.67
CA GLN A 9 29.25 -3.04 26.21
C GLN A 9 28.22 -3.99 25.61
N SER A 10 27.97 -5.13 26.26
CA SER A 10 26.97 -6.11 25.80
C SER A 10 25.53 -5.60 25.93
N LEU A 11 25.25 -4.80 26.96
CA LEU A 11 23.97 -4.11 27.17
C LEU A 11 23.78 -3.02 26.10
N TRP A 12 24.82 -2.23 25.82
CA TRP A 12 24.82 -1.24 24.75
C TRP A 12 24.59 -1.85 23.36
N GLU A 13 25.12 -3.04 23.09
CA GLU A 13 24.87 -3.76 21.83
C GLU A 13 23.45 -4.33 21.74
N ARG A 14 22.89 -4.84 22.84
CA ARG A 14 21.49 -5.28 22.89
C ARG A 14 20.52 -4.10 22.74
N GLU A 15 20.77 -2.99 23.41
CA GLU A 15 19.97 -1.76 23.32
C GLU A 15 20.02 -1.17 21.91
N ARG A 16 21.20 -1.14 21.26
CA ARG A 16 21.33 -0.73 19.85
C ARG A 16 20.64 -1.69 18.89
N GLY A 17 20.70 -3.00 19.14
CA GLY A 17 19.99 -4.01 18.35
C GLY A 17 18.48 -3.87 18.44
N VAL A 18 17.95 -3.65 19.66
CA VAL A 18 16.52 -3.41 19.90
C VAL A 18 16.08 -2.07 19.32
N ALA A 19 16.88 -1.02 19.44
CA ALA A 19 16.60 0.29 18.85
C ALA A 19 16.59 0.26 17.32
N LEU A 20 17.51 -0.49 16.70
CA LEU A 20 17.56 -0.68 15.24
C LEU A 20 16.37 -1.50 14.74
N VAL A 21 15.95 -2.52 15.47
CA VAL A 21 14.71 -3.28 15.15
C VAL A 21 13.46 -2.42 15.35
N ARG A 22 13.45 -1.50 16.33
CA ARG A 22 12.34 -0.56 16.58
C ARG A 22 12.24 0.53 15.52
N THR A 23 13.36 1.06 15.02
CA THR A 23 13.37 2.06 13.95
C THR A 23 13.06 1.45 12.58
N LEU A 24 13.49 0.21 12.33
CA LEU A 24 13.12 -0.54 11.13
C LEU A 24 11.65 -1.03 11.13
N GLY A 25 11.03 -1.17 12.30
CA GLY A 25 9.60 -1.47 12.44
C GLY A 25 8.65 -0.31 12.06
N LEU A 26 9.16 0.92 11.93
CA LEU A 26 8.36 2.10 11.58
C LEU A 26 8.15 2.24 10.06
N GLY A 27 9.04 1.70 9.23
CA GLY A 27 8.93 1.77 7.76
C GLY A 27 7.73 0.99 7.19
N PRO A 28 7.53 -0.30 7.55
CA PRO A 28 6.40 -1.09 7.07
C PRO A 28 5.05 -0.60 7.60
N VAL A 29 5.02 -0.11 8.84
CA VAL A 29 3.81 0.46 9.46
C VAL A 29 3.42 1.77 8.77
N ALA A 30 4.39 2.65 8.45
CA ALA A 30 4.12 3.89 7.74
C ALA A 30 3.58 3.67 6.31
N VAL A 31 4.11 2.67 5.58
CA VAL A 31 3.62 2.32 4.25
C VAL A 31 2.18 1.78 4.31
N GLY A 32 1.90 0.85 5.23
CA GLY A 32 0.55 0.30 5.41
C GLY A 32 -0.46 1.37 5.84
N VAL A 33 -0.09 2.28 6.74
CA VAL A 33 -0.95 3.40 7.16
C VAL A 33 -1.21 4.37 6.00
N GLY A 34 -0.19 4.69 5.19
CA GLY A 34 -0.36 5.56 4.02
C GLY A 34 -1.34 5.00 3.01
N GLU A 35 -1.26 3.70 2.74
CA GLU A 35 -2.19 3.01 1.85
C GLU A 35 -3.61 2.97 2.41
N GLN A 36 -3.76 2.64 3.70
CA GLN A 36 -5.06 2.62 4.36
C GLN A 36 -5.76 3.98 4.31
N LEU A 37 -5.00 5.07 4.48
CA LEU A 37 -5.51 6.44 4.39
C LEU A 37 -5.90 6.82 2.96
N ALA A 38 -5.14 6.39 1.96
CA ALA A 38 -5.45 6.67 0.56
C ALA A 38 -6.76 5.98 0.13
N GLU A 39 -6.92 4.70 0.44
CA GLU A 39 -8.10 3.92 0.05
C GLU A 39 -9.34 4.35 0.84
N THR A 40 -9.23 4.44 2.17
CA THR A 40 -10.34 4.87 3.04
C THR A 40 -10.75 6.30 2.73
N GLY A 41 -9.76 7.19 2.55
CA GLY A 41 -10.00 8.57 2.18
C GLY A 41 -10.71 8.69 0.84
N GLY A 42 -10.23 7.97 -0.18
CA GLY A 42 -10.84 7.96 -1.51
C GLY A 42 -12.29 7.48 -1.51
N VAL A 43 -12.57 6.33 -0.88
CA VAL A 43 -13.94 5.78 -0.82
C VAL A 43 -14.87 6.65 0.01
N SER A 44 -14.39 7.18 1.14
CA SER A 44 -15.18 8.05 2.00
C SER A 44 -15.50 9.38 1.31
N LEU A 45 -14.53 9.97 0.61
CA LEU A 45 -14.75 11.19 -0.17
C LEU A 45 -15.74 10.93 -1.30
N PHE A 46 -15.61 9.83 -2.03
CA PHE A 46 -16.56 9.46 -3.08
C PHE A 46 -17.99 9.30 -2.52
N GLY A 47 -18.15 8.58 -1.42
CA GLY A 47 -19.44 8.42 -0.73
C GLY A 47 -20.02 9.74 -0.22
N LEU A 48 -19.20 10.60 0.39
CA LEU A 48 -19.62 11.93 0.82
C LEU A 48 -20.04 12.81 -0.35
N SER A 49 -19.29 12.79 -1.46
CA SER A 49 -19.66 13.54 -2.65
C SER A 49 -20.98 13.05 -3.24
N ALA A 50 -21.25 11.74 -3.20
CA ALA A 50 -22.53 11.19 -3.65
C ALA A 50 -23.72 11.61 -2.76
N LEU A 51 -23.48 11.91 -1.48
CA LEU A 51 -24.52 12.38 -0.55
C LEU A 51 -24.73 13.91 -0.58
N LEU A 52 -23.64 14.66 -0.78
CA LEU A 52 -23.63 16.11 -0.61
C LEU A 52 -23.78 16.88 -1.93
N LEU A 53 -23.27 16.34 -3.04
CA LEU A 53 -23.34 17.02 -4.33
C LEU A 53 -24.70 16.79 -4.99
N PRO A 54 -25.37 17.84 -5.46
CA PRO A 54 -26.60 17.70 -6.23
C PRO A 54 -26.29 17.19 -7.64
N GLY A 55 -27.17 16.36 -8.19
CA GLY A 55 -27.02 15.77 -9.52
C GLY A 55 -26.91 14.25 -9.45
N ASN A 56 -26.88 13.61 -10.61
CA ASN A 56 -26.73 12.16 -10.72
C ASN A 56 -25.34 11.83 -11.27
N PHE A 57 -24.96 10.56 -11.28
CA PHE A 57 -23.65 10.16 -11.78
C PHE A 57 -23.41 10.60 -13.23
N GLU A 58 -24.44 10.53 -14.08
CA GLU A 58 -24.33 10.92 -15.49
C GLU A 58 -24.00 12.41 -15.68
N SER A 59 -24.62 13.33 -14.91
CA SER A 59 -24.31 14.75 -15.02
C SER A 59 -22.85 15.07 -14.66
N HIS A 60 -22.29 14.35 -13.69
CA HIS A 60 -20.88 14.49 -13.31
C HIS A 60 -19.95 13.90 -14.39
N LEU A 61 -20.32 12.77 -15.01
CA LEU A 61 -19.57 12.21 -16.13
C LEU A 61 -19.54 13.15 -17.33
N GLU A 62 -20.67 13.75 -17.69
CA GLU A 62 -20.74 14.72 -18.79
C GLU A 62 -19.90 15.97 -18.51
N LEU A 63 -19.88 16.44 -17.25
CA LEU A 63 -18.96 17.50 -16.84
C LEU A 63 -17.50 17.11 -17.09
N VAL A 64 -17.07 15.92 -16.65
CA VAL A 64 -15.69 15.43 -16.87
C VAL A 64 -15.37 15.27 -18.36
N LYS A 65 -16.31 14.77 -19.16
CA LYS A 65 -16.17 14.67 -20.62
C LYS A 65 -16.03 16.04 -21.28
N SER A 66 -16.79 17.03 -20.81
CA SER A 66 -16.75 18.40 -21.35
C SER A 66 -15.38 19.07 -21.20
N LEU A 67 -14.61 18.68 -20.17
CA LEU A 67 -13.24 19.16 -19.95
C LEU A 67 -12.26 18.70 -21.05
N SER A 68 -12.67 17.78 -21.94
CA SER A 68 -11.90 17.33 -23.10
C SER A 68 -10.46 16.91 -22.73
N LEU A 69 -10.34 16.15 -21.64
CA LEU A 69 -9.05 15.71 -21.11
C LEU A 69 -8.34 14.80 -22.10
N GLY A 70 -7.03 15.02 -22.26
CA GLY A 70 -6.21 14.21 -23.15
C GLY A 70 -6.18 12.73 -22.74
N PRO A 71 -6.01 11.79 -23.69
CA PRO A 71 -6.03 10.35 -23.41
C PRO A 71 -5.01 9.95 -22.34
N VAL A 72 -3.81 10.52 -22.36
CA VAL A 72 -2.76 10.25 -21.37
C VAL A 72 -3.24 10.55 -19.96
N LEU A 73 -3.87 11.70 -19.74
CA LEU A 73 -4.33 12.11 -18.41
C LEU A 73 -5.45 11.21 -17.89
N ILE A 74 -6.37 10.78 -18.77
CA ILE A 74 -7.43 9.83 -18.42
C ILE A 74 -6.83 8.48 -18.01
N HIS A 75 -5.87 7.95 -18.79
CA HIS A 75 -5.23 6.67 -18.47
C HIS A 75 -4.40 6.76 -17.19
N SER A 76 -3.71 7.88 -16.95
CA SER A 76 -3.00 8.13 -15.70
C SER A 76 -3.94 8.18 -14.49
N ALA A 77 -5.11 8.84 -14.62
CA ALA A 77 -6.10 8.88 -13.55
C ALA A 77 -6.68 7.48 -13.26
N LYS A 78 -7.00 6.70 -14.30
CA LYS A 78 -7.45 5.31 -14.15
C LYS A 78 -6.39 4.45 -13.46
N PHE A 79 -5.13 4.58 -13.87
CA PHE A 79 -4.02 3.85 -13.25
C PHE A 79 -3.83 4.25 -11.78
N ALA A 80 -3.88 5.55 -11.46
CA ALA A 80 -3.74 6.04 -10.09
C ALA A 80 -4.84 5.51 -9.15
N LEU A 81 -6.05 5.27 -9.67
CA LEU A 81 -7.13 4.62 -8.92
C LEU A 81 -6.94 3.10 -8.84
N ALA A 82 -6.54 2.46 -9.93
CA ALA A 82 -6.40 1.00 -10.00
C ALA A 82 -5.18 0.46 -9.24
N PHE A 83 -4.09 1.23 -9.16
CA PHE A 83 -2.83 0.79 -8.53
C PHE A 83 -2.96 0.41 -7.05
N PRO A 84 -3.42 1.31 -6.15
CA PRO A 84 -3.56 0.96 -4.73
C PRO A 84 -4.55 -0.21 -4.53
N LEU A 85 -5.68 -0.19 -5.24
CA LEU A 85 -6.67 -1.26 -5.14
C LEU A 85 -6.10 -2.64 -5.51
N MET A 86 -5.33 -2.74 -6.59
CA MET A 86 -4.71 -4.00 -6.99
C MET A 86 -3.60 -4.41 -6.03
N TYR A 87 -2.81 -3.46 -5.52
CA TYR A 87 -1.78 -3.75 -4.52
C TYR A 87 -2.40 -4.32 -3.25
N HIS A 88 -3.44 -3.67 -2.71
CA HIS A 88 -4.15 -4.16 -1.54
C HIS A 88 -4.75 -5.55 -1.77
N THR A 89 -5.33 -5.79 -2.95
CA THR A 89 -5.92 -7.10 -3.30
C THR A 89 -4.86 -8.22 -3.29
N TRP A 90 -3.74 -8.03 -3.99
CA TRP A 90 -2.68 -9.05 -4.07
C TRP A 90 -1.94 -9.22 -2.75
N ASN A 91 -1.65 -8.12 -2.04
CA ASN A 91 -1.04 -8.19 -0.72
C ASN A 91 -2.00 -8.81 0.31
N GLY A 92 -3.30 -8.55 0.22
CA GLY A 92 -4.33 -9.20 1.02
C GLY A 92 -4.35 -10.72 0.83
N ILE A 93 -4.26 -11.21 -0.42
CA ILE A 93 -4.11 -12.65 -0.69
C ILE A 93 -2.84 -13.21 -0.02
N ARG A 94 -1.72 -12.50 -0.09
CA ARG A 94 -0.47 -12.89 0.59
C ARG A 94 -0.64 -12.96 2.12
N HIS A 95 -1.33 -11.99 2.72
CA HIS A 95 -1.67 -12.02 4.14
C HIS A 95 -2.56 -13.21 4.51
N LEU A 96 -3.59 -13.51 3.73
CA LEU A 96 -4.43 -14.70 3.94
C LEU A 96 -3.60 -16.00 3.84
N MET A 97 -2.61 -16.07 2.94
CA MET A 97 -1.71 -17.23 2.90
C MET A 97 -0.84 -17.35 4.16
N TRP A 98 -0.46 -16.23 4.77
CA TRP A 98 0.24 -16.23 6.07
C TRP A 98 -0.67 -16.71 7.19
N ASP A 99 -1.95 -16.37 7.19
CA ASP A 99 -2.93 -16.87 8.17
C ASP A 99 -3.12 -18.40 8.05
N LEU A 100 -2.96 -18.95 6.84
CA LEU A 100 -2.90 -20.39 6.59
C LEU A 100 -1.54 -21.04 6.95
N GLY A 101 -0.58 -20.26 7.48
CA GLY A 101 0.76 -20.74 7.85
C GLY A 101 1.71 -20.97 6.67
N LYS A 102 1.39 -20.49 5.46
CA LYS A 102 2.20 -20.68 4.26
C LYS A 102 3.11 -19.47 4.00
N GLY A 103 4.30 -19.69 3.46
CA GLY A 103 5.16 -18.60 2.97
C GLY A 103 5.84 -17.76 4.05
N LEU A 104 5.98 -18.29 5.27
CA LEU A 104 6.55 -17.59 6.43
C LEU A 104 8.10 -17.64 6.50
N LYS A 105 8.76 -18.40 5.62
CA LYS A 105 10.23 -18.41 5.56
C LYS A 105 10.74 -17.12 4.92
N VAL A 106 11.85 -16.58 5.42
CA VAL A 106 12.45 -15.32 4.93
C VAL A 106 12.59 -15.26 3.40
N PRO A 107 13.11 -16.29 2.69
CA PRO A 107 13.17 -16.24 1.24
C PRO A 107 11.79 -16.17 0.56
N GLN A 108 10.79 -16.86 1.12
CA GLN A 108 9.42 -16.87 0.59
C GLN A 108 8.72 -15.52 0.81
N LEU A 109 9.04 -14.82 1.90
CA LEU A 109 8.55 -13.46 2.16
C LEU A 109 9.01 -12.49 1.07
N TYR A 110 10.28 -12.55 0.65
CA TYR A 110 10.81 -11.72 -0.43
C TYR A 110 10.22 -12.10 -1.79
N GLN A 111 10.19 -13.40 -2.11
CA GLN A 111 9.64 -13.88 -3.37
C GLN A 111 8.15 -13.50 -3.53
N SER A 112 7.35 -13.71 -2.49
CA SER A 112 5.94 -13.31 -2.49
C SER A 112 5.76 -11.79 -2.58
N GLY A 113 6.64 -11.01 -1.96
CA GLY A 113 6.62 -9.54 -2.08
C GLY A 113 6.86 -9.05 -3.52
N VAL A 114 7.86 -9.62 -4.20
CA VAL A 114 8.13 -9.30 -5.62
C VAL A 114 6.97 -9.76 -6.50
N ALA A 115 6.39 -10.93 -6.24
CA ALA A 115 5.23 -11.42 -6.97
C ALA A 115 4.03 -10.47 -6.85
N VAL A 116 3.73 -9.98 -5.64
CA VAL A 116 2.67 -8.98 -5.41
C VAL A 116 2.93 -7.73 -6.25
N LEU A 117 4.13 -7.14 -6.19
CA LEU A 117 4.45 -5.93 -6.95
C LEU A 117 4.27 -6.11 -8.46
N LEU A 118 4.74 -7.23 -9.02
CA LEU A 118 4.59 -7.52 -10.44
C LEU A 118 3.11 -7.69 -10.83
N LEU A 119 2.35 -8.47 -10.06
CA LEU A 119 0.94 -8.69 -10.31
C LEU A 119 0.16 -7.38 -10.26
N THR A 120 0.42 -6.53 -9.26
CA THR A 120 -0.17 -5.19 -9.13
C THR A 120 0.04 -4.37 -10.40
N VAL A 121 1.29 -4.18 -10.83
CA VAL A 121 1.60 -3.36 -12.00
C VAL A 121 0.89 -3.89 -13.24
N LEU A 122 0.96 -5.21 -13.48
CA LEU A 122 0.32 -5.82 -14.65
C LEU A 122 -1.20 -5.67 -14.63
N SER A 123 -1.86 -5.96 -13.50
CA SER A 123 -3.31 -5.82 -13.39
C SER A 123 -3.76 -4.36 -13.48
N SER A 124 -3.03 -3.42 -12.87
CA SER A 124 -3.40 -2.00 -12.90
C SER A 124 -3.21 -1.37 -14.26
N VAL A 125 -2.14 -1.73 -14.99
CA VAL A 125 -1.97 -1.30 -16.40
C VAL A 125 -3.07 -1.89 -17.27
N GLY A 126 -3.38 -3.18 -17.11
CA GLY A 126 -4.46 -3.84 -17.84
C GLY A 126 -5.82 -3.16 -17.63
N LEU A 127 -6.16 -2.86 -16.37
CA LEU A 127 -7.40 -2.15 -16.02
C LEU A 127 -7.41 -0.69 -16.50
N ALA A 128 -6.27 0.00 -16.46
CA ALA A 128 -6.17 1.37 -16.95
C ALA A 128 -6.33 1.47 -18.47
N ALA A 129 -5.94 0.43 -19.20
CA ALA A 129 -6.01 0.36 -20.66
C ALA A 129 -7.36 -0.14 -21.22
N MET A 130 -8.22 -0.74 -20.40
CA MET A 130 -9.54 -1.27 -20.80
C MET A 130 -10.59 -0.19 -21.01
#